data_AF-A0A7X5ZGL2-F1
#
_entry.id   AF-A0A7X5ZGL2-F1
#
_cell.length_a   1.000
_cell.length_b   1.000
_cell.length_c   1.000
_cell.angle_alpha   90.00
_cell.angle_beta   90.00
_cell.angle_gamma   90.00
#
_symmetry.space_group_name_H-M   'P 1'
#
loop_
_entity.id
_entity.type
_entity.pdbx_description
1 polymer ?
#
loop_
_entity_poly.entity_id
_entity_poly.type
_entity_poly.pdbx_seq_one_letter_code
_entity_poly.pdbx_strand_id
1 'polypeptide(L)'
;MPDWIDDVRRLGTGLKNLFGAQLKLALAEIGLARSGIVMMLFMGLAAIVFAVALGFTLLALAGWGLAQWFGSWAWALTALAGIQLLLLVLSILVFRRGMHWLTLPATRAEFALLAKEAVKRGKAEGERAEGEG
;
A
#
# COMPACT_ATOMS: atom_id res chain seq x y z
N MET A 1 13.85 -13.28 47.73
CA MET A 1 14.20 -13.06 46.31
C MET A 1 14.46 -11.57 46.13
N PRO A 2 15.38 -11.11 45.25
CA PRO A 2 15.80 -9.71 45.22
C PRO A 2 14.72 -8.77 44.63
N ASP A 3 14.40 -7.68 45.32
CA ASP A 3 13.34 -6.69 44.99
C ASP A 3 13.39 -6.13 43.56
N TRP A 4 14.58 -6.05 42.95
CA TRP A 4 14.74 -5.47 41.62
C TRP A 4 14.03 -6.27 40.50
N ILE A 5 13.79 -7.57 40.72
CA ILE A 5 13.10 -8.44 39.75
C ILE A 5 11.62 -8.08 39.68
N ASP A 6 11.02 -7.72 40.82
CA ASP A 6 9.60 -7.35 40.89
C ASP A 6 9.35 -5.97 40.27
N ASP A 7 10.28 -5.03 40.40
CA ASP A 7 10.20 -3.71 39.74
C ASP A 7 10.28 -3.82 38.21
N VAL A 8 11.19 -4.65 37.68
CA VAL A 8 11.27 -4.90 36.22
C VAL A 8 9.99 -5.57 35.70
N ARG A 9 9.41 -6.49 36.48
CA ARG A 9 8.17 -7.18 36.11
C ARG A 9 6.96 -6.25 36.17
N ARG A 10 6.93 -5.32 37.11
CA ARG A 10 5.86 -4.31 37.26
C ARG A 10 5.94 -3.25 36.17
N LEU A 11 7.14 -2.82 35.78
CA LEU A 11 7.39 -1.97 34.61
C LEU A 11 6.97 -2.65 33.31
N GLY A 12 7.32 -3.93 33.12
CA GLY A 12 6.91 -4.71 31.96
C GLY A 12 5.39 -4.86 31.85
N THR A 13 4.69 -5.02 32.98
CA THR A 13 3.23 -5.11 33.03
C THR A 13 2.57 -3.75 32.76
N GLY A 14 3.12 -2.67 33.32
CA GLY A 14 2.63 -1.30 33.08
C GLY A 14 2.79 -0.86 31.62
N LEU A 15 3.92 -1.19 31.00
CA LEU A 15 4.18 -0.87 29.59
C LEU A 15 3.27 -1.67 28.65
N LYS A 16 3.00 -2.95 28.96
CA LYS A 16 2.02 -3.77 28.23
C LYS A 16 0.61 -3.22 28.31
N ASN A 17 0.21 -2.68 29.46
CA ASN A 17 -1.13 -2.11 29.63
C ASN A 17 -1.30 -0.80 28.87
N LEU A 18 -0.26 0.05 28.80
CA LEU A 18 -0.29 1.29 28.02
C LEU A 18 -0.31 1.02 26.50
N PHE A 19 0.54 0.10 26.01
CA PHE A 19 0.52 -0.31 24.61
C PHE A 19 -0.78 -1.03 24.23
N GLY A 20 -1.33 -1.84 25.13
CA GLY A 20 -2.61 -2.51 24.90
C GLY A 20 -3.78 -1.55 24.78
N ALA A 21 -3.80 -0.48 25.59
CA ALA A 21 -4.83 0.56 25.52
C ALA A 21 -4.74 1.39 24.22
N GLN A 22 -3.52 1.77 23.80
CA GLN A 22 -3.25 2.47 22.54
C GLN A 22 -3.61 1.61 21.31
N LEU A 23 -3.23 0.32 21.31
CA LEU A 23 -3.58 -0.63 20.25
C LEU A 23 -5.09 -0.83 20.13
N LYS A 24 -5.82 -0.84 21.25
CA LYS A 24 -7.28 -1.00 21.24
C LYS A 24 -7.99 0.21 20.62
N LEU A 25 -7.43 1.41 20.80
CA LEU A 25 -7.91 2.64 20.17
C LEU A 25 -7.59 2.67 18.67
N ALA A 26 -6.37 2.27 18.28
CA ALA A 26 -5.97 2.15 16.87
C ALA A 26 -6.77 1.08 16.12
N LEU A 27 -7.10 -0.06 16.77
CA LEU A 27 -7.98 -1.08 16.20
C LEU A 27 -9.43 -0.57 16.04
N ALA A 28 -9.90 0.30 16.94
CA ALA A 28 -11.21 0.91 16.84
C ALA A 28 -11.29 1.94 15.70
N GLU A 29 -10.24 2.73 15.47
CA GLU A 29 -10.12 3.60 14.30
C GLU A 29 -10.02 2.82 12.99
N ILE A 30 -9.30 1.68 12.98
CA ILE A 30 -9.28 0.74 11.85
C ILE A 30 -10.67 0.15 11.57
N GLY A 31 -11.47 -0.08 12.61
CA GLY A 31 -12.87 -0.51 12.48
C GLY A 31 -13.75 0.52 11.76
N LEU A 32 -13.52 1.82 11.99
CA LEU A 32 -14.17 2.92 11.28
C LEU A 32 -13.61 3.06 9.84
N ALA A 33 -12.30 2.88 9.68
CA ALA A 33 -11.64 2.89 8.38
C ALA A 33 -12.09 1.75 7.47
N ARG A 34 -12.61 0.62 8.00
CA ARG A 34 -13.14 -0.50 7.19
C ARG A 34 -14.24 -0.06 6.24
N SER A 35 -15.07 0.92 6.61
CA SER A 35 -16.07 1.52 5.71
C SER A 35 -15.42 2.44 4.66
N GLY A 36 -14.36 3.14 5.03
CA GLY A 36 -13.59 4.02 4.13
C GLY A 36 -12.67 3.28 3.16
N ILE A 37 -12.25 2.04 3.46
CA ILE A 37 -11.30 1.28 2.63
C ILE A 37 -11.84 1.06 1.21
N VAL A 38 -13.12 0.73 1.03
CA VAL A 38 -13.70 0.51 -0.31
C VAL A 38 -13.71 1.81 -1.11
N MET A 39 -14.11 2.92 -0.49
CA MET A 39 -14.11 4.24 -1.12
C MET A 39 -12.68 4.70 -1.46
N MET A 40 -11.73 4.46 -0.56
CA MET A 40 -10.32 4.80 -0.73
C MET A 40 -9.65 3.93 -1.81
N LEU A 41 -10.01 2.64 -1.92
CA LEU A 41 -9.56 1.76 -3.00
C LEU A 41 -10.13 2.21 -4.35
N PHE A 42 -11.42 2.57 -4.39
CA PHE A 42 -12.08 3.09 -5.58
C PHE A 42 -11.46 4.42 -6.03
N MET A 43 -11.24 5.36 -5.10
CA MET A 43 -10.54 6.61 -5.39
C MET A 43 -9.09 6.39 -5.81
N GLY A 44 -8.39 5.42 -5.22
CA GLY A 44 -7.04 5.03 -5.64
C GLY A 44 -7.00 4.47 -7.06
N LEU A 45 -7.93 3.57 -7.39
CA LEU A 45 -8.08 3.03 -8.75
C LEU A 45 -8.42 4.12 -9.75
N ALA A 46 -9.40 4.97 -9.42
CA ALA A 46 -9.78 6.12 -10.25
C ALA A 46 -8.59 7.05 -10.46
N ALA A 47 -7.83 7.38 -9.40
CA ALA A 47 -6.64 8.20 -9.48
C ALA A 47 -5.57 7.58 -10.41
N ILE A 48 -5.34 6.27 -10.35
CA ILE A 48 -4.42 5.58 -11.26
C ILE A 48 -4.91 5.68 -12.71
N VAL A 49 -6.19 5.41 -12.96
CA VAL A 49 -6.78 5.49 -14.31
C VAL A 49 -6.67 6.91 -14.86
N PHE A 50 -7.03 7.91 -14.08
CA PHE A 50 -6.91 9.32 -14.47
C PHE A 50 -5.46 9.75 -14.64
N ALA A 51 -4.53 9.30 -13.79
CA ALA A 51 -3.11 9.58 -13.94
C ALA A 51 -2.54 8.99 -15.23
N VAL A 52 -2.94 7.77 -15.60
CA VAL A 52 -2.55 7.14 -16.87
C VAL A 52 -3.14 7.88 -18.05
N ALA A 53 -4.44 8.22 -18.02
CA ALA A 53 -5.09 8.97 -19.08
C ALA A 53 -4.46 10.35 -19.28
N LEU A 54 -4.26 11.10 -18.19
CA LEU A 54 -3.56 12.38 -18.18
C LEU A 54 -2.13 12.25 -18.71
N GLY A 55 -1.42 11.19 -18.32
CA GLY A 55 -0.10 10.85 -18.82
C GLY A 55 -0.10 10.71 -20.34
N PHE A 56 -1.03 9.95 -20.92
CA PHE A 56 -1.17 9.81 -22.38
C PHE A 56 -1.50 11.14 -23.06
N THR A 57 -2.39 11.95 -22.50
CA THR A 57 -2.72 13.27 -23.05
C THR A 57 -1.51 14.19 -23.06
N LEU A 58 -0.74 14.24 -21.98
CA LEU A 58 0.49 15.02 -21.89
C LEU A 58 1.56 14.49 -22.85
N LEU A 59 1.67 13.17 -23.03
CA LEU A 59 2.58 12.54 -23.98
C LEU A 59 2.24 12.92 -25.42
N ALA A 60 0.95 12.94 -25.77
CA ALA A 60 0.47 13.36 -27.08
C ALA A 60 0.74 14.85 -27.34
N LEU A 61 0.47 15.72 -26.35
CA LEU A 61 0.77 17.16 -26.44
C LEU A 61 2.28 17.41 -26.57
N ALA A 62 3.10 16.69 -25.79
CA ALA A 62 4.54 16.76 -25.90
C ALA A 62 5.03 16.30 -27.27
N GLY A 63 4.45 15.24 -27.83
CA GLY A 63 4.78 14.76 -29.18
C GLY A 63 4.43 15.76 -30.27
N TRP A 64 3.25 16.38 -30.16
CA TRP A 64 2.85 17.45 -31.07
C TRP A 64 3.78 18.67 -30.97
N GLY A 65 4.13 19.10 -29.76
CA GLY A 65 5.06 20.22 -29.54
C GLY A 65 6.48 19.91 -30.02
N LEU A 66 7.01 18.71 -29.75
CA LEU A 66 8.32 18.28 -30.24
C LEU A 66 8.34 18.14 -31.76
N ALA A 67 7.25 17.67 -32.38
CA ALA A 67 7.17 17.55 -33.84
C ALA A 67 7.27 18.93 -34.52
N GLN A 68 6.72 19.97 -33.91
CA GLN A 68 6.88 21.36 -34.37
C GLN A 68 8.32 21.86 -34.19
N TRP A 69 8.99 21.53 -33.08
CA TRP A 69 10.37 21.96 -32.82
C TRP A 69 11.43 21.24 -33.67
N PHE A 70 11.32 19.92 -33.83
CA PHE A 70 12.26 19.12 -34.61
C PHE A 70 11.97 19.14 -36.12
N GLY A 71 10.82 19.66 -36.53
CA GLY A 71 10.35 19.61 -37.93
C GLY A 71 10.11 18.17 -38.44
N SER A 72 10.16 17.17 -37.56
CA SER A 72 10.06 15.76 -37.91
C SER A 72 9.35 14.98 -36.82
N TRP A 73 8.27 14.30 -37.21
CA TRP A 73 7.49 13.43 -36.35
C TRP A 73 8.28 12.22 -35.85
N ALA A 74 9.22 11.71 -36.65
CA ALA A 74 10.03 10.54 -36.28
C ALA A 74 10.89 10.84 -35.05
N TRP A 75 11.61 11.97 -35.06
CA TRP A 75 12.47 12.37 -33.94
C TRP A 75 11.68 12.68 -32.66
N ALA A 76 10.50 13.29 -32.79
CA ALA A 76 9.61 13.54 -31.66
C ALA A 76 9.16 12.23 -30.98
N LEU A 77 8.75 11.25 -31.79
CA LEU A 77 8.34 9.93 -31.28
C LEU A 77 9.52 9.14 -30.70
N THR A 78 10.71 9.23 -31.29
CA THR A 78 11.93 8.60 -30.74
C THR A 78 12.31 9.21 -29.39
N ALA A 79 12.25 10.54 -29.24
CA ALA A 79 12.51 11.20 -27.97
C ALA A 79 11.49 10.79 -26.90
N LEU A 80 10.20 10.76 -27.24
CA LEU A 80 9.13 10.28 -26.34
C LEU A 80 9.35 8.82 -25.94
N ALA A 81 9.71 7.95 -26.88
CA ALA A 81 10.02 6.55 -26.59
C ALA A 81 11.21 6.42 -25.63
N GLY A 82 12.26 7.24 -25.80
CA GLY A 82 13.39 7.30 -24.88
C GLY A 82 13.00 7.74 -23.47
N ILE A 83 12.17 8.78 -23.34
CA ILE A 83 11.63 9.24 -22.05
C ILE A 83 10.79 8.14 -21.40
N GLN A 84 9.92 7.48 -22.17
CA GLN A 84 9.07 6.40 -21.68
C GLN A 84 9.89 5.22 -21.17
N LEU A 85 10.98 4.86 -21.86
CA LEU A 85 11.92 3.83 -21.43
C LEU A 85 12.55 4.18 -20.07
N LEU A 86 12.97 5.43 -19.88
CA LEU A 86 13.54 5.89 -18.61
C LEU A 86 12.53 5.82 -17.46
N LEU A 87 11.31 6.27 -17.68
CA LEU A 87 10.23 6.18 -16.69
C LEU A 87 9.89 4.74 -16.33
N LEU A 88 9.92 3.84 -17.30
CA LEU A 88 9.73 2.40 -17.09
C LEU A 88 10.84 1.83 -16.19
N VAL A 89 12.11 2.11 -16.51
CA VAL A 89 13.25 1.66 -15.71
C VAL A 89 13.16 2.17 -14.27
N LEU A 90 12.85 3.46 -14.08
CA LEU A 90 12.65 4.04 -12.75
C LEU A 90 11.53 3.34 -11.97
N SER A 91 10.39 3.08 -12.62
CA SER A 91 9.26 2.37 -12.01
C SER A 91 9.63 0.95 -11.58
N ILE A 92 10.37 0.23 -12.43
CA ILE A 92 10.87 -1.12 -12.09
C ILE A 92 11.83 -1.07 -10.90
N LEU A 93 12.73 -0.08 -10.83
CA LEU A 93 13.67 0.06 -9.71
C LEU A 93 12.94 0.38 -8.40
N VAL A 94 11.97 1.29 -8.42
CA VAL A 94 11.12 1.59 -7.27
C VAL A 94 10.32 0.37 -6.83
N PHE A 95 9.75 -0.38 -7.78
CA PHE A 95 9.05 -1.63 -7.50
C PHE A 95 9.96 -2.69 -6.87
N ARG A 96 11.16 -2.89 -7.43
CA ARG A 96 12.17 -3.80 -6.86
C ARG A 96 12.57 -3.36 -5.45
N ARG A 97 12.71 -2.06 -5.22
CA ARG A 97 13.00 -1.50 -3.90
C ARG A 97 11.85 -1.77 -2.93
N GLY A 98 10.60 -1.55 -3.33
CA GLY A 98 9.42 -1.85 -2.53
C GLY A 98 9.32 -3.35 -2.18
N MET A 99 9.53 -4.23 -3.15
CA MET A 99 9.58 -5.68 -2.92
C MET A 99 10.71 -6.10 -1.99
N HIS A 100 11.89 -5.49 -2.10
CA HIS A 100 12.99 -5.70 -1.17
C HIS A 100 12.61 -5.29 0.27
N TRP A 101 11.80 -4.24 0.44
CA TRP A 101 11.34 -3.80 1.75
C TRP A 101 10.26 -4.73 2.32
N LEU A 102 9.34 -5.22 1.49
CA LEU A 102 8.32 -6.20 1.90
C LEU A 102 8.89 -7.59 2.22
N THR A 103 10.06 -7.93 1.68
CA THR A 103 10.69 -9.23 1.90
C THR A 103 11.51 -9.32 3.18
N LEU A 104 11.67 -8.22 3.93
CA LEU A 104 12.28 -8.22 5.26
C LEU A 104 11.48 -9.14 6.22
N PRO A 105 12.17 -9.93 7.07
CA PRO A 105 11.54 -10.99 7.87
C PRO A 105 10.51 -10.47 8.88
N ALA A 106 10.66 -9.23 9.37
CA ALA A 106 9.69 -8.59 10.25
C ALA A 106 8.32 -8.42 9.58
N THR A 107 8.31 -8.03 8.30
CA THR A 107 7.09 -7.81 7.51
C THR A 107 6.42 -9.14 7.15
N ARG A 108 7.18 -10.20 6.84
CA ARG A 108 6.62 -11.54 6.56
C ARG A 108 5.87 -12.15 7.74
N ALA A 109 6.36 -11.96 8.97
CA ALA A 109 5.69 -12.47 10.17
C ALA A 109 4.34 -11.78 10.41
N GLU A 110 4.30 -10.46 10.21
CA GLU A 110 3.06 -9.69 10.31
C GLU A 110 2.07 -10.02 9.19
N PHE A 111 2.53 -10.16 7.94
CA PHE A 111 1.67 -10.58 6.83
C PHE A 111 1.11 -12.00 7.00
N ALA A 112 1.90 -12.94 7.53
CA ALA A 112 1.42 -14.30 7.80
C ALA A 112 0.36 -14.33 8.92
N LEU A 113 0.51 -13.50 9.95
CA LEU A 113 -0.50 -13.33 11.00
C LEU A 113 -1.78 -12.69 10.45
N LEU A 114 -1.66 -11.61 9.69
CA LEU A 114 -2.79 -10.91 9.08
C LEU A 114 -3.55 -11.79 8.08
N ALA A 115 -2.85 -12.59 7.26
CA ALA A 115 -3.47 -13.53 6.33
C ALA A 115 -4.23 -14.64 7.07
N LYS A 116 -3.65 -15.18 8.15
CA LYS A 116 -4.30 -16.22 8.97
C LYS A 116 -5.54 -15.67 9.68
N GLU A 117 -5.50 -14.42 10.14
CA GLU A 117 -6.67 -13.75 10.73
C GLU A 117 -7.75 -13.41 9.70
N ALA A 118 -7.38 -12.98 8.49
CA ALA A 118 -8.34 -12.73 7.42
C ALA A 118 -9.07 -14.02 7.00
N VAL A 119 -8.37 -15.15 6.87
CA VAL A 119 -8.97 -16.46 6.57
C VAL A 119 -9.91 -16.90 7.69
N LYS A 120 -9.50 -16.73 8.96
CA LYS A 120 -10.33 -17.13 10.11
C LYS A 120 -11.58 -16.27 10.23
N ARG A 121 -11.50 -14.97 9.91
CA ARG A 121 -12.65 -14.05 9.91
C ARG A 121 -13.58 -14.27 8.72
N GLY A 122 -13.05 -14.52 7.52
CA GLY A 122 -13.86 -14.86 6.34
C GLY A 122 -14.63 -16.17 6.52
N LYS A 123 -14.03 -17.16 7.18
CA LYS A 123 -14.73 -18.41 7.54
C LYS A 123 -15.83 -18.18 8.57
N ALA A 124 -15.58 -17.35 9.59
CA ALA A 124 -16.59 -17.02 10.61
C ALA A 124 -17.72 -16.11 10.09
N GLU A 125 -17.47 -15.22 9.13
CA GLU A 125 -18.52 -14.44 8.43
C GLU A 125 -19.34 -15.36 7.50
N GLY A 126 -18.70 -16.33 6.82
CA GLY A 126 -19.39 -17.33 5.99
C GLY A 126 -20.30 -18.28 6.78
N GLU A 127 -19.82 -18.84 7.90
CA GLU A 127 -20.60 -19.73 8.77
C GLU A 127 -21.79 -19.01 9.45
N ARG A 128 -21.71 -17.69 9.64
CA ARG A 128 -22.83 -16.88 10.17
C ARG A 128 -23.88 -16.56 9.11
N ALA A 129 -23.44 -16.30 7.87
CA ALA A 129 -24.35 -16.08 6.75
C ALA A 129 -25.11 -17.37 6.35
N GLU A 130 -24.54 -18.55 6.61
CA GLU A 130 -25.14 -19.85 6.30
C GLU A 130 -26.07 -20.37 7.43
N GLY A 131 -25.98 -19.82 8.64
CA GLY A 131 -26.85 -20.17 9.78
C GLY A 131 -28.11 -19.32 9.95
N GLU A 132 -28.25 -18.24 9.18
CA GLU A 132 -29.44 -17.35 9.16
C GLU A 132 -30.33 -17.58 7.91
N GLY A 133 -30.04 -18.60 7.10
CA GLY A 133 -30.79 -19.00 5.91
C GLY A 133 -31.81 -20.11 6.15
#